data_AF-A0A9D8V913-F1
#
_entry.id   AF-A0A9D8V913-F1
#
_cell.length_a   1.000
_cell.length_b   1.000
_cell.length_c   1.000
_cell.angle_alpha   90.00
_cell.angle_beta   90.00
_cell.angle_gamma   90.00
#
_symmetry.space_group_name_H-M   'P 1'
#
loop_
_entity.id
_entity.type
_entity.pdbx_description
1 polymer ?
#
loop_
_entity_poly.entity_id
_entity_poly.type
_entity_poly.pdbx_seq_one_letter_code
_entity_poly.pdbx_strand_id
1 'polypeptide(L)' 'MTTIVLQEETTGCGFACVAMVAGKSYAEIKELANQQGMYSEDEALYTTTTYVRKLLSDLNVPLGEREEVF' A
#
# COMPACT_ATOMS: atom_id res chain seq x y z
N MET A 1 4.41 16.49 1.59
CA MET A 1 4.99 16.34 2.93
C MET A 1 4.67 14.93 3.37
N THR A 2 5.66 14.04 3.43
CA THR A 2 5.41 12.62 3.74
C THR A 2 5.24 12.47 5.25
N THR A 3 4.10 11.92 5.67
CA THR A 3 3.77 11.73 7.09
C THR A 3 4.40 10.44 7.60
N ILE A 4 4.83 10.42 8.85
CA ILE A 4 5.26 9.17 9.50
C ILE A 4 3.99 8.33 9.71
N VAL A 5 3.98 7.13 9.12
CA VAL A 5 2.91 6.15 9.31
C VAL A 5 3.50 4.94 10.03
N LEU A 6 2.88 4.54 11.13
CA LEU A 6 3.24 3.32 11.85
C LEU A 6 2.53 2.13 11.19
N GLN A 7 3.28 1.05 10.95
CA GLN A 7 2.72 -0.23 10.56
C GLN A 7 2.02 -0.87 11.76
N GLU A 8 0.73 -1.18 11.63
CA GLU A 8 -0.08 -1.74 12.72
C GLU A 8 -0.10 -3.28 12.74
N GLU A 9 0.20 -3.92 11.60
CA GLU A 9 0.14 -5.39 11.43
C GLU A 9 1.50 -5.94 11.02
N THR A 10 1.87 -7.14 11.48
CA THR A 10 3.20 -7.75 11.25
C THR A 10 3.63 -7.79 9.77
N THR A 11 2.68 -8.01 8.86
CA THR A 11 2.89 -8.12 7.40
C THR A 11 2.30 -6.94 6.62
N GLY A 12 1.91 -5.87 7.31
CA GLY A 12 1.25 -4.69 6.75
C GLY A 12 2.16 -3.62 6.15
N CYS A 13 3.42 -3.92 5.85
CA CYS A 13 4.38 -2.90 5.38
C CYS A 13 3.93 -2.25 4.07
N GLY A 14 3.29 -3.00 3.17
CA GLY A 14 2.69 -2.48 1.94
C GLY A 14 1.64 -1.39 2.21
N PHE A 15 0.75 -1.61 3.19
CA PHE A 15 -0.26 -0.62 3.58
C PHE A 15 0.35 0.63 4.19
N ALA A 16 1.35 0.47 5.07
CA ALA A 16 2.05 1.60 5.68
C ALA A 16 2.76 2.46 4.62
N CYS A 17 3.39 1.84 3.63
CA CYS A 17 4.03 2.53 2.51
C CYS A 17 3.01 3.30 1.64
N VAL A 18 1.89 2.67 1.27
CA VAL A 18 0.83 3.33 0.50
C VAL A 18 0.24 4.51 1.28
N ALA A 19 -0.03 4.31 2.58
CA ALA A 19 -0.56 5.35 3.46
C ALA A 19 0.39 6.55 3.53
N MET A 20 1.69 6.30 3.73
CA MET A 20 2.73 7.33 3.75
C MET A 20 2.76 8.13 2.44
N VAL A 21 2.79 7.44 1.29
CA VAL A 21 2.86 8.10 -0.03
C VAL A 21 1.59 8.88 -0.35
N ALA A 22 0.42 8.33 -0.02
CA ALA A 22 -0.88 8.95 -0.29
C ALA A 22 -1.29 10.01 0.75
N GLY A 23 -0.53 10.17 1.83
CA GLY A 23 -0.88 11.08 2.93
C GLY A 23 -2.15 10.65 3.68
N LYS A 24 -2.34 9.34 3.85
CA LYS A 24 -3.49 8.71 4.51
C LYS A 24 -3.07 7.99 5.79
N SER A 25 -4.04 7.65 6.63
CA SER A 25 -3.81 6.76 7.76
C SER A 25 -3.68 5.30 7.33
N TYR A 26 -3.03 4.48 8.16
CA TYR A 26 -2.93 3.04 7.95
C TYR A 26 -4.32 2.41 7.87
N ALA A 27 -5.23 2.79 8.78
CA ALA A 27 -6.60 2.29 8.84
C ALA A 27 -7.40 2.55 7.56
N GLU A 28 -7.30 3.75 6.96
CA GLU A 28 -7.95 4.06 5.68
C GLU A 28 -7.46 3.14 4.54
N ILE A 29 -6.15 2.90 4.49
CA ILE A 29 -5.57 2.04 3.44
C ILE A 29 -5.96 0.58 3.66
N LYS A 30 -5.94 0.11 4.90
CA LYS A 30 -6.39 -1.23 5.26
C LYS A 30 -7.86 -1.44 4.88
N GLU A 31 -8.73 -0.48 5.18
CA GLU A 31 -10.15 -0.57 4.81
C GLU A 31 -10.33 -0.63 3.29
N LEU A 32 -9.68 0.26 2.55
CA LEU A 32 -9.71 0.26 1.08
C LEU A 32 -9.21 -1.07 0.51
N ALA A 33 -8.12 -1.61 1.04
CA ALA A 33 -7.55 -2.88 0.58
C ALA A 33 -8.48 -4.06 0.88
N ASN A 34 -9.04 -4.12 2.09
CA ASN A 34 -9.95 -5.18 2.51
C ASN A 34 -11.23 -5.20 1.65
N GLN A 35 -11.75 -4.03 1.25
CA GLN A 35 -12.89 -3.93 0.32
C GLN A 35 -12.60 -4.56 -1.05
N GLN A 36 -11.33 -4.68 -1.41
CA GLN A 36 -10.86 -5.29 -2.65
C GLN A 36 -10.35 -6.74 -2.45
N GLY A 37 -10.52 -7.31 -1.26
CA GLY A 37 -10.06 -8.65 -0.93
C GLY A 37 -8.55 -8.77 -0.70
N MET A 38 -7.84 -7.65 -0.51
CA MET A 38 -6.41 -7.62 -0.16
C MET A 38 -6.28 -7.47 1.36
N TYR A 39 -5.71 -8.48 2.03
CA TYR A 39 -5.56 -8.51 3.48
C TYR A 39 -4.08 -8.45 3.88
N SER A 40 -3.80 -7.98 5.09
CA SER A 40 -2.41 -7.81 5.55
C SER A 40 -1.68 -9.15 5.67
N GLU A 41 -2.42 -10.20 5.96
CA GLU A 41 -1.97 -11.59 6.13
C GLU A 41 -1.61 -12.25 4.80
N ASP A 42 -1.93 -11.63 3.66
CA ASP A 42 -1.54 -12.12 2.35
C ASP A 42 -0.04 -11.88 2.12
N GLU A 43 0.71 -12.95 1.89
CA GLU A 43 2.16 -12.85 1.67
C GLU A 43 2.54 -12.04 0.43
N ALA A 44 1.64 -11.94 -0.54
CA ALA A 44 1.82 -11.10 -1.73
C ALA A 44 1.95 -9.61 -1.36
N LEU A 45 1.44 -9.19 -0.20
CA LEU A 45 1.42 -7.81 0.25
C LEU A 45 2.80 -7.25 0.62
N TYR A 46 3.72 -8.12 1.03
CA TYR A 46 5.12 -7.74 1.33
C TYR A 46 6.12 -8.24 0.28
N THR A 47 5.77 -9.26 -0.51
CA THR A 47 6.68 -9.83 -1.52
C THR A 47 6.51 -9.23 -2.91
N THR A 48 5.34 -8.68 -3.22
CA THR A 48 5.04 -8.16 -4.56
C THR A 48 4.60 -6.71 -4.51
N THR A 49 4.92 -5.98 -5.56
CA THR A 49 4.52 -4.60 -5.80
C THR A 49 3.09 -4.48 -6.35
N THR A 50 2.47 -5.59 -6.78
CA THR A 50 1.15 -5.61 -7.44
C THR A 50 0.08 -4.89 -6.61
N TYR A 51 -0.04 -5.22 -5.33
CA TYR A 51 -1.04 -4.61 -4.45
C TYR A 51 -0.75 -3.14 -4.17
N VAL A 52 0.52 -2.81 -3.93
CA VAL A 52 0.96 -1.42 -3.72
C VAL A 52 0.63 -0.56 -4.94
N ARG A 53 0.94 -1.04 -6.15
CA ARG A 53 0.63 -0.33 -7.40
C ARG A 53 -0.87 -0.17 -7.62
N LYS A 54 -1.66 -1.21 -7.34
CA LYS A 54 -3.12 -1.16 -7.45
C LYS A 54 -3.71 -0.10 -6.52
N LEU A 55 -3.35 -0.14 -5.23
CA LEU A 55 -3.84 0.83 -4.24
C LEU A 55 -3.42 2.27 -4.55
N LEU A 56 -2.18 2.49 -4.97
CA LEU A 56 -1.71 3.83 -5.37
C LEU A 56 -2.46 4.36 -6.60
N SER A 57 -2.76 3.48 -7.57
CA SER A 57 -3.57 3.83 -8.73
C SER A 57 -5.00 4.22 -8.34
N ASP A 58 -5.64 3.48 -7.45
CA ASP A 58 -7.00 3.80 -6.96
C ASP A 58 -7.05 5.14 -6.21
N LEU A 59 -5.93 5.51 -5.59
CA LEU A 59 -5.74 6.79 -4.89
C LEU A 59 -5.27 7.91 -5.81
N ASN A 60 -5.18 7.67 -7.13
CA ASN A 60 -4.70 8.63 -8.14
C ASN A 60 -3.28 9.16 -7.86
N VAL A 61 -2.42 8.35 -7.23
CA VAL A 61 -1.01 8.66 -7.08
C VAL A 61 -0.29 8.34 -8.39
N PRO A 62 0.51 9.28 -8.95
CA PRO A 62 1.27 9.02 -10.17
C PRO A 62 2.27 7.87 -9.99
N LEU A 63 2.27 6.93 -10.93
CA LEU A 63 3.17 5.78 -10.97
C LEU A 63 4.04 5.82 -12.23
N GLY A 64 5.25 5.26 -12.14
CA GLY A 64 6.03 4.94 -13.33
C GLY A 64 5.34 3.89 -14.19
N GLU A 65 5.54 3.95 -15.51
CA GLU A 65 4.86 3.08 -16.49
C GLU A 65 5.07 1.59 -16.21
N ARG A 66 6.25 1.22 -15.70
CA ARG A 66 6.62 -0.15 -15.38
C ARG A 66 7.45 -0.21 -14.10
N GLU A 67 7.60 -1.41 -13.58
CA GLU A 67 8.60 -1.68 -12.56
C GLU A 67 9.98 -1.73 -13.21
N GLU A 68 10.94 -1.07 -12.59
CA GLU A 68 12.34 -1.12 -13.00
C GLU A 68 13.08 -2.03 -12.04
N VAL A 69 13.70 -3.07 -12.57
CA VAL A 69 14.58 -3.97 -11.82
C VAL A 69 15.98 -3.34 -11.86
N PHE A 70 16.53 -3.05 -10.69
CA PHE A 70 17.86 -2.48 -10.53
C PHE A 70 18.93 -3.57 -10.47
#